data_AF-A0A932CN25-F1
#
_entry.id   AF-A0A932CN25-F1
#
_cell.length_a   1.000
_cell.length_b   1.000
_cell.length_c   1.000
_cell.angle_alpha   90.00
_cell.angle_beta   90.00
_cell.angle_gamma   90.00
#
_symmetry.space_group_name_H-M   'P 1'
#
loop_
_entity.id
_entity.type
_entity.pdbx_description
1 polymer ?
#
loop_
_entity_poly.entity_id
_entity_poly.type
_entity_poly.pdbx_seq_one_letter_code
_entity_poly.pdbx_strand_id
1 'polypeptide(L)'
;MRVPLFVCHANCCRSVLAHYLYEHLFPGSQALSAGVAVGDQLNERAAAMLRCWEIDASAHRPRQLDRALCDRADAIFLMSPEYLRRLLQTYGIDLAEKAYLFADPFRLPRSLHDGEYVVHDPSFDGRPTADLVREFAWFRDRVTQIHRALNGDGSQLVPATRYLDLL
;
A
#
# COMPACT_ATOMS: atom_id res chain seq x y z
N MET A 1 0.01 -10.08 -16.16
CA MET A 1 -0.68 -9.12 -15.28
C MET A 1 0.38 -8.36 -14.51
N ARG A 2 0.21 -7.06 -14.29
CA ARG A 2 1.17 -6.26 -13.52
C ARG A 2 1.03 -6.56 -12.03
N VAL A 3 2.17 -6.66 -11.33
CA VAL A 3 2.28 -7.02 -9.91
C VAL A 3 2.53 -5.77 -9.08
N PRO A 4 1.55 -5.28 -8.29
CA PRO A 4 1.77 -4.18 -7.35
C PRO A 4 2.53 -4.64 -6.10
N LEU A 5 3.34 -3.75 -5.54
CA LEU A 5 3.95 -3.87 -4.22
C LEU A 5 3.38 -2.81 -3.28
N PHE A 6 2.70 -3.23 -2.21
CA PHE A 6 2.19 -2.33 -1.18
C PHE A 6 3.18 -2.19 -0.03
N VAL A 7 3.54 -0.96 0.32
CA VAL A 7 4.59 -0.68 1.31
C VAL A 7 4.05 0.22 2.43
N CYS A 8 4.17 -0.25 3.68
CA CYS A 8 3.92 0.55 4.87
C CYS A 8 5.14 0.57 5.79
N HIS A 9 4.96 0.97 7.06
CA HIS A 9 6.03 0.94 8.05
C HIS A 9 6.52 -0.50 8.31
N ALA A 10 5.65 -1.35 8.87
CA ALA A 10 6.05 -2.63 9.45
C ALA A 10 5.66 -3.89 8.67
N ASN A 11 4.88 -3.76 7.60
CA ASN A 11 4.24 -4.89 6.93
C ASN A 11 3.32 -5.74 7.83
N CYS A 12 2.71 -5.10 8.83
CA CYS A 12 1.83 -5.78 9.79
C CYS A 12 0.36 -5.32 9.69
N CYS A 13 0.07 -4.22 8.98
CA CYS A 13 -1.27 -3.64 8.95
C CYS A 13 -1.66 -3.09 7.56
N ARG A 14 -1.49 -1.79 7.29
CA ARG A 14 -1.98 -1.11 6.06
C ARG A 14 -1.61 -1.81 4.75
N SER A 15 -0.34 -2.16 4.54
CA SER A 15 0.10 -2.86 3.33
C SER A 15 -0.48 -4.28 3.21
N VAL A 16 -0.72 -4.93 4.35
CA VAL A 16 -1.30 -6.27 4.41
C VAL A 16 -2.77 -6.21 4.02
N LEU A 17 -3.52 -5.23 4.56
CA LEU A 17 -4.90 -4.97 4.17
C LEU A 17 -5.00 -4.80 2.65
N ALA A 18 -4.15 -3.96 2.05
CA ALA A 18 -4.16 -3.73 0.61
C ALA A 18 -3.80 -4.99 -0.20
N HIS A 19 -2.77 -5.73 0.20
CA HIS A 19 -2.33 -6.94 -0.50
C HIS A 19 -3.38 -8.05 -0.52
N TYR A 20 -3.90 -8.41 0.66
CA TYR A 20 -4.90 -9.47 0.77
C TYR A 20 -6.23 -9.08 0.13
N LEU A 21 -6.62 -7.81 0.25
CA LEU A 21 -7.80 -7.32 -0.43
C LEU A 21 -7.63 -7.32 -1.96
N TYR A 22 -6.45 -6.98 -2.48
CA TYR A 22 -6.17 -7.02 -3.92
C TYR A 22 -6.32 -8.43 -4.49
N GLU A 23 -5.68 -9.43 -3.87
CA GLU A 23 -5.76 -10.81 -4.36
C GLU A 23 -7.15 -11.42 -4.19
N HIS A 24 -7.86 -11.06 -3.13
CA HIS A 24 -9.25 -11.51 -2.91
C HIS A 24 -10.21 -10.95 -3.97
N LEU A 25 -10.10 -9.65 -4.31
CA LEU A 25 -10.98 -9.01 -5.29
C LEU A 25 -10.68 -9.46 -6.73
N PHE A 26 -9.45 -9.86 -7.02
CA PHE A 26 -8.99 -10.20 -8.36
C PHE A 26 -8.34 -11.58 -8.39
N PRO A 27 -9.13 -12.67 -8.32
CA PRO A 27 -8.61 -14.03 -8.34
C PRO A 27 -7.68 -14.28 -9.54
N GLY A 28 -6.50 -14.83 -9.27
CA GLY A 28 -5.45 -15.08 -10.27
C GLY A 28 -4.48 -13.92 -10.47
N SER A 29 -4.74 -12.74 -9.91
CA SER A 29 -3.74 -11.67 -9.80
C SER A 29 -2.83 -11.91 -8.61
N GLN A 30 -1.59 -11.43 -8.71
CA GLN A 30 -0.62 -11.46 -7.62
C GLN A 30 -0.37 -10.04 -7.11
N ALA A 31 -0.16 -9.90 -5.81
CA ALA A 31 0.36 -8.68 -5.19
C ALA A 31 1.52 -9.02 -4.26
N LEU A 32 2.36 -8.03 -3.99
CA LEU A 32 3.43 -8.09 -3.00
C LEU A 32 3.12 -7.11 -1.87
N SER A 33 3.65 -7.37 -0.69
CA SER A 33 3.69 -6.37 0.37
C SER A 33 5.01 -6.41 1.14
N ALA A 34 5.40 -5.25 1.66
CA ALA A 34 6.61 -5.12 2.47
C ALA A 34 6.53 -3.93 3.44
N GLY A 35 7.52 -3.85 4.32
CA GLY A 35 7.65 -2.83 5.34
C GLY A 35 9.03 -2.20 5.26
N VAL A 36 9.13 -0.88 5.42
CA VAL A 36 10.43 -0.22 5.50
C VAL A 36 11.19 -0.57 6.78
N ALA A 37 10.49 -0.97 7.85
CA ALA A 37 11.06 -1.50 9.09
C ALA A 37 10.16 -2.65 9.57
N VAL A 38 10.49 -3.88 9.18
CA VAL A 38 9.69 -5.10 9.43
C VAL A 38 9.29 -5.27 10.89
N GLY A 39 8.01 -5.57 11.13
CA GLY A 39 7.51 -5.97 12.45
C GLY A 39 7.50 -7.49 12.63
N ASP A 40 7.16 -7.96 13.82
CA ASP A 40 7.33 -9.38 14.17
C ASP A 40 6.20 -10.28 13.62
N GLN A 41 4.97 -9.77 13.61
CA GLN A 41 3.79 -10.55 13.23
C GLN A 41 2.67 -9.69 12.62
N LEU A 42 1.68 -10.35 12.01
CA LEU A 42 0.45 -9.69 11.58
C LEU A 42 -0.22 -8.99 12.77
N ASN A 43 -0.59 -7.73 12.61
CA ASN A 43 -1.31 -7.00 13.64
C ASN A 43 -2.72 -7.57 13.82
N GLU A 44 -3.15 -7.76 15.06
CA GLU A 44 -4.44 -8.37 15.38
C GLU A 44 -5.63 -7.58 14.84
N ARG A 45 -5.54 -6.23 14.79
CA ARG A 45 -6.57 -5.37 14.18
C ARG A 45 -6.67 -5.64 12.69
N ALA A 46 -5.54 -5.70 11.99
CA ALA A 46 -5.53 -5.98 10.56
C ALA A 46 -6.12 -7.38 10.26
N ALA A 47 -5.74 -8.39 11.06
CA ALA A 47 -6.30 -9.73 10.96
C ALA A 47 -7.82 -9.75 11.21
N ALA A 48 -8.30 -9.01 12.21
CA ALA A 48 -9.73 -8.91 12.51
C ALA A 48 -10.52 -8.22 11.39
N MET A 49 -9.98 -7.14 10.82
CA MET A 49 -10.60 -6.45 9.70
C MET A 49 -10.68 -7.35 8.45
N LEU A 50 -9.61 -8.08 8.13
CA LEU A 50 -9.59 -9.03 7.02
C LEU A 50 -10.61 -10.15 7.22
N ARG A 51 -10.74 -10.70 8.44
CA ARG A 51 -11.78 -11.69 8.76
C ARG A 51 -13.20 -11.15 8.57
N CYS A 52 -13.45 -9.86 8.87
CA CYS A 52 -14.74 -9.23 8.59
C CYS A 52 -15.04 -9.13 7.08
N TRP A 53 -14.02 -9.18 6.23
CA TRP A 53 -14.15 -9.29 4.78
C TRP A 53 -14.04 -10.73 4.27
N GLU A 54 -14.07 -11.72 5.16
CA GLU A 54 -13.96 -13.15 4.84
C GLU A 54 -12.61 -13.53 4.20
N ILE A 55 -11.55 -12.78 4.53
CA ILE A 55 -10.19 -13.00 4.03
C ILE A 55 -9.31 -13.57 5.15
N ASP A 56 -8.72 -14.75 4.93
CA ASP A 56 -7.74 -15.33 5.84
C ASP A 56 -6.31 -14.86 5.49
N ALA A 57 -5.66 -14.25 6.48
CA ALA A 57 -4.27 -13.80 6.41
C ALA A 57 -3.40 -14.42 7.51
N SER A 58 -3.84 -15.52 8.14
CA SER A 58 -3.11 -16.21 9.22
C SER A 58 -1.70 -16.67 8.81
N ALA A 59 -1.51 -16.96 7.52
CA ALA A 59 -0.23 -17.32 6.94
C ALA A 59 0.70 -16.12 6.67
N HIS A 60 0.21 -14.87 6.77
CA HIS A 60 1.01 -13.68 6.51
C HIS A 60 2.24 -13.64 7.42
N ARG A 61 3.39 -13.31 6.85
CA ARG A 61 4.62 -13.04 7.59
C ARG A 61 5.13 -11.67 7.17
N PRO A 62 5.28 -10.72 8.11
CA PRO A 62 5.87 -9.44 7.78
C PRO A 62 7.22 -9.62 7.09
N ARG A 63 7.43 -8.85 6.02
CA ARG A 63 8.65 -8.88 5.23
C ARG A 63 9.27 -7.50 5.12
N GLN A 64 10.59 -7.44 5.33
CA GLN A 64 11.39 -6.25 5.09
C GLN A 64 11.42 -5.93 3.61
N LEU A 65 11.24 -4.66 3.27
CA LEU A 65 11.43 -4.17 1.91
C LEU A 65 12.89 -4.41 1.49
N ASP A 66 13.07 -4.92 0.29
CA ASP A 66 14.39 -5.15 -0.29
C ASP A 66 14.38 -4.74 -1.76
N ARG A 67 15.56 -4.61 -2.35
CA ARG A 67 15.70 -4.21 -3.76
C ARG A 67 15.07 -5.23 -4.71
N ALA A 68 15.18 -6.52 -4.41
CA ALA A 68 14.63 -7.59 -5.25
C ALA A 68 13.08 -7.54 -5.33
N LEU A 69 12.40 -7.18 -4.25
CA LEU A 69 10.96 -6.91 -4.25
C LEU A 69 10.62 -5.71 -5.12
N CYS A 70 11.41 -4.63 -5.03
CA CYS A 70 11.22 -3.44 -5.85
C CYS A 70 11.39 -3.78 -7.33
N ASP A 71 12.39 -4.57 -7.70
CA ASP A 71 12.65 -4.96 -9.09
C ASP A 71 11.57 -5.89 -9.65
N ARG A 72 11.05 -6.82 -8.83
CA ARG A 72 9.93 -7.71 -9.20
C ARG A 72 8.60 -6.99 -9.38
N ALA A 73 8.41 -5.83 -8.74
CA ALA A 73 7.17 -5.09 -8.80
C ALA A 73 7.10 -4.20 -10.04
N ASP A 74 5.95 -4.21 -10.71
CA ASP A 74 5.64 -3.29 -11.81
C ASP A 74 5.24 -1.90 -11.30
N ALA A 75 4.72 -1.82 -10.07
CA ALA A 75 4.34 -0.57 -9.41
C ALA A 75 4.46 -0.71 -7.89
N ILE A 76 4.89 0.36 -7.22
CA ILE A 76 5.12 0.42 -5.77
C ILE A 76 4.17 1.45 -5.17
N PHE A 77 3.29 1.03 -4.27
CA PHE A 77 2.30 1.88 -3.62
C PHE A 77 2.65 2.09 -2.15
N LEU A 78 2.92 3.34 -1.78
CA LEU A 78 3.44 3.73 -0.48
C LEU A 78 2.33 4.34 0.37
N MET A 79 2.21 3.87 1.61
CA MET A 79 1.17 4.33 2.55
C MET A 79 1.43 5.73 3.15
N SER A 80 2.58 6.34 2.86
CA SER A 80 2.95 7.68 3.32
C SER A 80 4.10 8.25 2.47
N PRO A 81 4.18 9.58 2.26
CA PRO A 81 5.32 10.23 1.63
C PRO A 81 6.67 9.96 2.32
N GLU A 82 6.67 9.71 3.63
CA GLU A 82 7.90 9.38 4.37
C GLU A 82 8.53 8.07 3.88
N TYR A 83 7.70 7.09 3.48
CA TYR A 83 8.18 5.83 2.93
C TYR A 83 8.68 5.99 1.49
N LEU A 84 8.17 6.98 0.74
CA LEU A 84 8.71 7.36 -0.56
C LEU A 84 10.13 7.89 -0.42
N ARG A 85 10.35 8.86 0.48
CA ARG A 85 11.71 9.38 0.76
C ARG A 85 12.67 8.24 1.11
N ARG A 86 12.27 7.36 2.03
CA ARG A 86 13.09 6.22 2.46
C ARG A 86 13.35 5.21 1.34
N LEU A 87 12.35 4.92 0.51
CA LEU A 87 12.49 4.05 -0.67
C LEU A 87 13.61 4.58 -1.59
N LEU A 88 13.53 5.85 -1.97
CA LEU A 88 14.45 6.46 -2.92
C LEU A 88 15.87 6.58 -2.35
N GLN A 89 15.99 6.97 -1.08
CA GLN A 89 17.29 7.09 -0.39
C GLN A 89 17.99 5.74 -0.20
N THR A 90 17.23 4.67 0.06
CA THR A 90 17.80 3.37 0.43
C THR A 90 18.01 2.46 -0.80
N TYR A 91 17.09 2.48 -1.75
CA TYR A 91 17.06 1.50 -2.85
C TYR A 91 17.27 2.10 -4.24
N GLY A 92 17.24 3.44 -4.39
CA GLY A 92 17.58 4.13 -5.62
C GLY A 92 16.49 5.07 -6.15
N ILE A 93 16.92 6.19 -6.75
CA ILE A 93 16.05 7.22 -7.31
C ILE A 93 15.31 6.75 -8.57
N ASP A 94 15.84 5.73 -9.26
CA ASP A 94 15.22 5.07 -10.42
C ASP A 94 13.82 4.55 -10.10
N LEU A 95 13.58 4.11 -8.85
CA LEU A 95 12.27 3.61 -8.43
C LEU A 95 11.16 4.66 -8.44
N ALA A 96 11.48 5.96 -8.51
CA ALA A 96 10.49 7.04 -8.55
C ALA A 96 9.54 6.92 -9.76
N GLU A 97 9.98 6.32 -10.87
CA GLU A 97 9.16 6.18 -12.08
C GLU A 97 7.99 5.21 -11.91
N LYS A 98 8.09 4.31 -10.94
CA LYS A 98 7.09 3.30 -10.63
C LYS A 98 6.62 3.35 -9.19
N ALA A 99 6.89 4.44 -8.47
CA ALA A 99 6.42 4.67 -7.11
C ALA A 99 5.23 5.63 -7.09
N TYR A 100 4.24 5.33 -6.25
CA TYR A 100 2.97 6.04 -6.16
C TYR A 100 2.52 6.15 -4.70
N LEU A 101 1.80 7.21 -4.35
CA LEU A 101 1.19 7.37 -3.03
C LEU A 101 -0.17 6.62 -3.02
N PHE A 102 -0.34 5.66 -2.12
CA PHE A 102 -1.56 4.83 -2.07
C PHE A 102 -2.83 5.64 -1.75
N ALA A 103 -2.69 6.67 -0.90
CA ALA A 103 -3.82 7.50 -0.49
C ALA A 103 -4.55 8.10 -1.70
N ASP A 104 -3.82 8.61 -2.69
CA ASP A 104 -4.35 9.00 -4.00
C ASP A 104 -3.27 8.96 -5.10
N PRO A 105 -3.16 7.85 -5.85
CA PRO A 105 -2.11 7.67 -6.86
C PRO A 105 -2.44 8.31 -8.21
N PHE A 106 -3.60 8.97 -8.35
CA PHE A 106 -4.08 9.51 -9.63
C PHE A 106 -3.99 11.03 -9.71
N ARG A 107 -3.71 11.70 -8.59
CA ARG A 107 -3.67 13.15 -8.51
C ARG A 107 -2.25 13.63 -8.25
N LEU A 108 -1.82 14.64 -9.02
CA LEU A 108 -0.57 15.34 -8.75
C LEU A 108 -0.67 16.07 -7.40
N PRO A 109 0.16 15.71 -6.41
CA PRO A 109 0.20 16.42 -5.14
C PRO A 109 0.60 17.87 -5.35
N ARG A 110 0.02 18.77 -4.54
CA ARG A 110 0.46 20.18 -4.47
C ARG A 110 1.35 20.45 -3.26
N SER A 111 1.27 19.56 -2.27
CA SER A 111 1.99 19.59 -1.01
C SER A 111 2.08 18.15 -0.49
N LEU A 112 3.04 17.89 0.41
CA LEU A 112 3.16 16.63 1.14
C LEU A 112 3.28 16.90 2.66
N HIS A 113 2.72 18.02 3.12
CA HIS A 113 2.76 18.49 4.50
C HIS A 113 1.57 17.96 5.32
N ASP A 114 1.62 18.13 6.64
CA ASP A 114 0.47 17.97 7.56
C ASP A 114 -0.34 16.67 7.44
N GLY A 115 0.34 15.55 7.17
CA GLY A 115 -0.33 14.25 7.05
C GLY A 115 -1.10 14.03 5.75
N GLU A 116 -0.99 14.95 4.77
CA GLU A 116 -1.51 14.72 3.43
C GLU A 116 -0.89 13.45 2.82
N TYR A 117 -1.72 12.70 2.10
CA TYR A 117 -1.36 11.41 1.50
C TYR A 117 -0.86 10.34 2.49
N VAL A 118 -1.03 10.55 3.79
CA VAL A 118 -0.77 9.52 4.81
C VAL A 118 -2.03 8.69 4.99
N VAL A 119 -1.88 7.38 4.79
CA VAL A 119 -2.94 6.42 5.06
C VAL A 119 -3.00 6.16 6.57
N HIS A 120 -4.16 6.43 7.17
CA HIS A 120 -4.45 6.18 8.58
C HIS A 120 -4.04 4.74 8.97
N ASP A 121 -3.39 4.58 10.13
CA ASP A 121 -2.96 3.29 10.66
C ASP A 121 -3.91 2.81 11.77
N PRO A 122 -4.75 1.79 11.53
CA PRO A 122 -5.73 1.34 12.51
C PRO A 122 -5.12 0.45 13.61
N SER A 123 -3.80 0.20 13.58
CA SER A 123 -3.12 -0.73 14.52
C SER A 123 -3.26 -0.32 15.99
N PHE A 124 -3.36 0.98 16.26
CA PHE A 124 -3.44 1.55 17.62
C PHE A 124 -4.83 2.11 17.93
N ASP A 125 -5.80 1.92 17.05
CA ASP A 125 -7.14 2.48 17.21
C ASP A 125 -7.95 1.65 18.22
N GLY A 126 -8.50 2.35 19.23
CA GLY A 126 -9.32 1.75 20.29
C GLY A 126 -10.75 1.42 19.86
N ARG A 127 -11.23 1.96 18.73
CA ARG A 127 -12.61 1.76 18.25
C ARG A 127 -12.89 0.29 17.91
N PRO A 128 -14.17 -0.13 17.92
CA PRO A 128 -14.57 -1.47 17.48
C PRO A 128 -14.14 -1.78 16.04
N THR A 129 -13.78 -3.03 15.77
CA THR A 129 -13.36 -3.48 14.43
C THR A 129 -14.41 -3.15 13.36
N ALA A 130 -15.71 -3.24 13.68
CA ALA A 130 -16.78 -2.91 12.74
C ALA A 130 -16.73 -1.44 12.27
N ASP A 131 -16.32 -0.51 13.14
CA ASP A 131 -16.21 0.91 12.81
C ASP A 131 -15.01 1.15 11.91
N LEU A 132 -13.89 0.49 12.21
CA LEU A 132 -12.68 0.51 11.39
C LEU A 132 -12.94 -0.10 10.01
N VAL A 133 -13.70 -1.19 9.93
CA VAL A 133 -14.09 -1.80 8.65
C VAL A 133 -14.91 -0.83 7.80
N ARG A 134 -15.85 -0.08 8.40
CA ARG A 134 -16.62 0.95 7.68
C ARG A 134 -15.73 2.09 7.22
N GLU A 135 -14.82 2.56 8.08
CA GLU A 135 -13.88 3.61 7.72
C GLU A 135 -12.92 3.17 6.61
N PHE A 136 -12.43 1.93 6.64
CA PHE A 136 -11.50 1.40 5.65
C PHE A 136 -12.19 0.82 4.41
N ALA A 137 -13.52 0.96 4.26
CA ALA A 137 -14.23 0.49 3.08
C ALA A 137 -13.66 1.09 1.78
N TRP A 138 -13.12 2.32 1.83
CA TRP A 138 -12.49 2.97 0.69
C TRP A 138 -11.24 2.22 0.16
N PHE A 139 -10.59 1.37 0.96
CA PHE A 139 -9.48 0.54 0.46
C PHE A 139 -9.92 -0.34 -0.70
N ARG A 140 -11.15 -0.88 -0.65
CA ARG A 140 -11.70 -1.72 -1.73
C ARG A 140 -11.77 -0.95 -3.04
N ASP A 141 -12.26 0.28 -2.98
CA ASP A 141 -12.35 1.15 -4.14
C ASP A 141 -10.97 1.53 -4.66
N ARG A 142 -10.04 1.90 -3.77
CA ARG A 142 -8.67 2.27 -4.15
C ARG A 142 -7.92 1.11 -4.81
N VAL A 143 -7.98 -0.08 -4.21
CA VAL A 143 -7.39 -1.31 -4.74
C VAL A 143 -8.00 -1.66 -6.10
N THR A 144 -9.31 -1.48 -6.28
CA THR A 144 -9.99 -1.69 -7.57
C THR A 144 -9.54 -0.69 -8.64
N GLN A 145 -9.41 0.59 -8.29
CA GLN A 145 -8.91 1.62 -9.20
C GLN A 145 -7.45 1.34 -9.60
N ILE A 146 -6.61 0.93 -8.64
CA ILE A 146 -5.21 0.53 -8.90
C ILE A 146 -5.19 -0.65 -9.87
N HIS A 147 -5.97 -1.71 -9.63
CA HIS A 147 -6.04 -2.85 -10.54
C HIS A 147 -6.43 -2.43 -11.97
N ARG A 148 -7.45 -1.59 -12.13
CA ARG A 148 -7.87 -1.08 -13.45
C ARG A 148 -6.75 -0.28 -14.13
N ALA A 149 -6.11 0.63 -13.39
CA ALA A 149 -5.03 1.45 -13.91
C ALA A 149 -3.81 0.63 -14.34
N LEU A 150 -3.47 -0.42 -13.58
CA LEU A 150 -2.38 -1.33 -13.93
C LEU A 150 -2.68 -2.18 -15.18
N ASN A 151 -3.96 -2.44 -15.48
CA ASN A 151 -4.39 -3.17 -16.66
C ASN A 151 -4.76 -2.28 -17.86
N GLY A 152 -4.64 -0.96 -17.73
CA GLY A 152 -4.91 0.00 -18.82
C GLY A 152 -6.37 0.44 -18.95
N ASP A 153 -7.26 -0.05 -18.08
CA ASP A 153 -8.71 0.22 -18.10
C ASP A 153 -9.12 1.31 -17.09
N GLY A 154 -8.16 2.12 -16.62
CA GLY A 154 -8.36 3.06 -15.52
C GLY A 154 -7.67 4.40 -15.71
N SER A 155 -7.84 5.28 -14.72
CA SER A 155 -7.14 6.57 -14.67
C SER A 155 -5.63 6.38 -14.68
N GLN A 156 -4.93 7.32 -15.30
CA GLN A 156 -3.48 7.30 -15.35
C GLN A 156 -2.89 7.54 -13.96
N LEU A 157 -1.97 6.67 -13.55
CA LEU A 157 -1.22 6.85 -12.31
C LEU A 157 -0.22 8.02 -12.45
N VAL A 158 -0.01 8.75 -11.36
CA VAL A 158 0.95 9.86 -11.28
C VAL A 158 2.21 9.37 -10.54
N PRO A 159 3.31 9.06 -11.24
CA PRO A 159 4.50 8.54 -10.60
C PRO A 159 5.24 9.62 -9.80
N ALA A 160 6.01 9.18 -8.80
CA ALA A 160 6.78 10.05 -7.91
C ALA A 160 7.73 11.00 -8.64
N THR A 161 8.24 10.62 -9.83
CA THR A 161 9.04 11.51 -10.68
C THR A 161 8.39 12.86 -10.99
N ARG A 162 7.06 12.96 -10.87
CA ARG A 162 6.29 14.18 -11.16
C ARG A 162 6.22 15.15 -9.97
N TYR A 163 6.63 14.74 -8.78
CA TYR A 163 6.52 15.52 -7.55
C TYR A 163 7.72 15.29 -6.60
N LEU A 164 8.89 14.96 -7.16
CA LEU A 164 10.12 14.80 -6.37
C LEU A 164 10.57 16.10 -5.69
N ASP A 165 10.24 17.25 -6.27
CA ASP A 165 10.50 18.58 -5.73
C ASP A 165 9.69 18.88 -4.45
N LEU A 166 8.63 18.12 -4.19
CA LEU A 166 7.84 18.22 -2.96
C LEU A 166 8.35 17.34 -1.82
N LEU A 167 9.33 16.46 -2.09
CA LEU A 167 9.89 15.53 -1.10
C LEU A 167 10.97 16.19 -0.25
#